data_AF-A0A1G7EA77-F1
#
_entry.id   AF-A0A1G7EA77-F1
#
_cell.length_a   1.000
_cell.length_b   1.000
_cell.length_c   1.000
_cell.angle_alpha   90.00
_cell.angle_beta   90.00
_cell.angle_gamma   90.00
#
_symmetry.space_group_name_H-M   'P 1'
#
loop_
_entity.id
_entity.type
_entity.pdbx_description
1 polymer ?
#
loop_
_entity_poly.entity_id
_entity_poly.type
_entity_poly.pdbx_seq_one_letter_code
_entity_poly.pdbx_strand_id
1 'polypeptide(L)' 'MKRFLYATCGALGSVILSYLIVNAFSYWYGPRYIKSDSDINTVFLWSLIFMAFCLVLGAIFGYRQGRPRKV' A
#
# COMPACT_ATOMS: atom_id res chain seq x y z
N MET A 1 15.12 5.06 -18.67
CA MET A 1 14.35 6.08 -17.92
C MET A 1 12.84 5.82 -17.90
N LYS A 2 12.17 5.56 -19.03
CA LYS A 2 10.70 5.32 -19.08
C LYS A 2 10.18 4.25 -18.09
N ARG A 3 10.88 3.12 -17.95
CA ARG A 3 10.52 2.04 -17.00
C ARG A 3 10.59 2.48 -15.54
N PHE A 4 11.57 3.32 -15.21
CA PHE A 4 11.73 3.84 -13.85
C PHE A 4 10.51 4.70 -13.51
N LEU A 5 10.13 5.62 -14.40
CA LEU A 5 8.94 6.47 -14.24
C LEU A 5 7.65 5.66 -14.03
N TYR A 6 7.40 4.61 -14.83
CA TYR A 6 6.21 3.77 -14.63
C TYR A 6 6.24 3.00 -13.31
N ALA A 7 7.41 2.54 -12.87
CA ALA A 7 7.57 1.90 -11.56
C ALA A 7 7.33 2.88 -10.41
N THR A 8 7.87 4.11 -10.47
CA THR A 8 7.64 5.12 -9.44
C THR A 8 6.19 5.58 -9.41
N CYS A 9 5.54 5.77 -10.56
CA CYS A 9 4.11 6.10 -10.62
C CYS A 9 3.24 4.97 -10.06
N GLY A 10 3.56 3.71 -10.38
CA GLY A 10 2.87 2.54 -9.81
C GLY A 10 3.03 2.45 -8.29
N ALA A 11 4.26 2.67 -7.79
CA ALA A 11 4.56 2.70 -6.37
C ALA A 11 3.79 3.83 -5.66
N LEU A 12 3.86 5.07 -6.16
CA LEU A 12 3.15 6.22 -5.60
C LEU A 12 1.64 6.00 -5.58
N GLY A 13 1.06 5.50 -6.68
CA GLY A 13 -0.35 5.17 -6.75
C GLY A 13 -0.75 4.11 -5.72
N SER A 14 0.03 3.04 -5.59
CA SER A 14 -0.23 1.98 -4.61
C SER A 14 -0.11 2.45 -3.16
N VAL A 15 0.83 3.36 -2.87
CA VAL A 15 1.00 3.93 -1.53
C VAL A 15 -0.23 4.77 -1.16
N ILE A 16 -0.65 5.68 -2.05
CA ILE A 16 -1.84 6.51 -1.82
C ILE A 16 -3.08 5.62 -1.61
N LEU A 17 -3.25 4.61 -2.46
CA LEU A 17 -4.38 3.68 -2.36
C LEU A 17 -4.36 2.92 -1.03
N SER A 18 -3.21 2.34 -0.67
CA SER A 18 -3.06 1.58 0.58
C SER A 18 -3.28 2.46 1.82
N TYR A 19 -2.83 3.73 1.79
CA TYR A 19 -3.10 4.70 2.86
C TYR A 19 -4.59 4.98 3.01
N LEU A 20 -5.31 5.21 1.92
CA LEU A 20 -6.76 5.45 1.97
C LEU A 20 -7.52 4.23 2.54
N ILE A 21 -7.11 3.02 2.15
CA ILE A 21 -7.69 1.77 2.66
C ILE A 21 -7.42 1.62 4.16
N VAL A 22 -6.17 1.80 4.60
CA VAL A 22 -5.80 1.71 6.02
C VAL A 22 -6.50 2.78 6.84
N ASN A 23 -6.64 4.00 6.32
CA ASN A 23 -7.34 5.08 7.00
C ASN A 23 -8.84 4.79 7.16
N ALA A 24 -9.49 4.33 6.10
CA ALA A 24 -10.90 3.90 6.15
C ALA A 24 -11.09 2.71 7.12
N PHE A 25 -10.18 1.74 7.07
CA PHE A 25 -10.16 0.62 8.00
C PHE A 25 -10.00 1.09 9.45
N SER A 26 -9.06 2.01 9.72
CA SER A 26 -8.79 2.53 11.06
C SER A 26 -9.98 3.31 11.61
N TYR A 27 -10.66 4.10 10.77
CA TYR A 27 -11.87 4.83 11.16
C TYR A 27 -13.03 3.89 11.54
N TRP A 28 -13.15 2.75 10.85
CA TRP A 28 -14.19 1.76 11.13
C TRP A 28 -13.84 0.81 12.27
N TYR A 29 -12.61 0.33 12.32
CA TYR A 29 -12.11 -0.68 13.25
C TYR A 29 -11.78 -0.07 14.61
N GLY A 30 -11.19 1.13 14.62
CA GLY A 30 -10.79 1.86 15.81
C GLY A 30 -11.85 1.92 16.90
N PRO A 31 -13.02 2.54 16.67
CA PRO A 31 -14.05 2.72 17.69
C PRO A 31 -14.75 1.41 18.11
N ARG A 32 -14.60 0.31 17.36
CA ARG A 32 -15.34 -0.94 17.61
C ARG A 32 -14.50 -2.02 18.30
N TYR A 33 -13.20 -2.05 18.01
CA TYR A 33 -12.35 -3.18 18.36
C TYR A 33 -11.09 -2.81 19.13
N ILE A 34 -10.67 -1.54 19.14
CA ILE A 34 -9.53 -1.11 19.95
C ILE A 34 -10.00 -0.92 21.39
N LYS A 35 -9.55 -1.80 22.28
CA LYS A 35 -9.89 -1.77 23.71
C LYS A 35 -8.68 -1.54 24.61
N SER A 36 -7.47 -1.79 24.11
CA SER A 36 -6.21 -1.58 24.83
C SER A 36 -5.13 -0.98 23.92
N ASP A 37 -4.13 -0.33 24.52
CA ASP A 37 -2.98 0.22 23.79
C ASP A 37 -2.16 -0.87 23.05
N SER A 38 -2.20 -2.10 23.54
CA SER A 38 -1.56 -3.25 22.89
C SER A 38 -2.23 -3.64 21.56
N ASP A 39 -3.55 -3.45 21.46
CA ASP A 39 -4.31 -3.69 20.22
C ASP A 39 -3.97 -2.63 19.17
N ILE A 40 -3.79 -1.37 19.59
CA ILE A 40 -3.38 -0.27 18.70
C ILE A 40 -2.05 -0.60 18.03
N ASN A 41 -1.04 -0.98 18.83
CA ASN A 41 0.29 -1.28 18.30
C ASN A 41 0.26 -2.46 17.32
N THR A 42 -0.49 -3.51 17.65
CA THR A 42 -0.60 -4.70 16.80
C THR A 42 -1.27 -4.36 15.47
N VAL A 43 -2.40 -3.64 15.49
CA VAL A 43 -3.12 -3.21 14.28
C VAL A 43 -2.29 -2.26 13.43
N PHE A 44 -1.53 -1.37 14.07
CA PHE A 44 -0.62 -0.45 13.39
C PHE A 44 0.50 -1.20 12.66
N LEU A 45 1.12 -2.19 13.31
CA LEU A 45 2.14 -3.04 12.69
C LEU A 45 1.59 -3.82 11.50
N TRP A 46 0.41 -4.43 11.62
CA TRP A 46 -0.25 -5.11 10.50
C TRP A 46 -0.55 -4.18 9.33
N SER A 47 -0.99 -2.95 9.63
CA SER A 47 -1.26 -1.93 8.62
C SER A 47 0.02 -1.50 7.89
N LEU A 48 1.13 -1.34 8.62
CA LEU A 48 2.44 -1.05 8.05
C LEU A 48 2.93 -2.17 7.11
N ILE A 49 2.80 -3.43 7.55
CA ILE A 49 3.16 -4.60 6.73
C ILE A 49 2.33 -4.62 5.44
N PHE A 50 1.02 -4.39 5.56
CA PHE A 50 0.13 -4.32 4.40
C PHE A 50 0.52 -3.21 3.42
N MET A 51 0.78 -2.00 3.92
CA MET A 51 1.22 -0.87 3.07
C MET A 51 2.56 -1.15 2.39
N ALA A 52 3.52 -1.76 3.10
CA ALA A 52 4.80 -2.16 2.53
C ALA A 52 4.61 -3.20 1.41
N PHE A 53 3.71 -4.16 1.60
CA PHE A 53 3.38 -5.16 0.58
C PHE A 53 2.72 -4.53 -0.65
N CYS A 54 1.77 -3.62 -0.46
CA CYS A 54 1.14 -2.86 -1.55
C CYS A 54 2.15 -2.04 -2.34
N LEU A 55 3.12 -1.40 -1.67
CA LEU A 55 4.19 -0.64 -2.31
C LEU A 55 5.04 -1.52 -3.22
N VAL A 56 5.49 -2.67 -2.72
CA VAL A 56 6.30 -3.62 -3.50
C VAL A 56 5.51 -4.15 -4.70
N LEU A 57 4.25 -4.51 -4.51
CA LEU A 57 3.38 -4.95 -5.61
C LEU A 57 3.16 -3.83 -6.64
N GLY A 58 2.85 -2.61 -6.21
CA GLY A 58 2.65 -1.47 -7.09
C GLY A 58 3.88 -1.14 -7.93
N ALA A 59 5.08 -1.23 -7.33
CA ALA A 59 6.34 -1.08 -8.04
C ALA A 59 6.55 -2.20 -9.10
N ILE A 60 6.25 -3.46 -8.75
CA ILE A 60 6.37 -4.60 -9.68
C ILE A 60 5.38 -4.45 -10.86
N PHE A 61 4.12 -4.12 -10.58
CA PHE A 61 3.11 -3.91 -11.62
C PHE A 61 3.46 -2.72 -12.53
N GLY A 62 3.88 -1.59 -11.95
CA GLY A 62 4.33 -0.42 -12.71
C GLY A 62 5.54 -0.73 -13.60
N TYR A 63 6.51 -1.49 -13.07
CA TYR A 63 7.68 -1.92 -13.84
C TYR A 63 7.31 -2.86 -15.00
N ARG A 64 6.38 -3.79 -14.76
CA ARG A 64 5.86 -4.72 -15.78
C ARG A 64 5.12 -3.98 -16.90
N GLN A 65 4.33 -2.97 -16.58
CA GLN A 65 3.57 -2.20 -17.56
C GLN A 65 4.46 -1.28 -18.41
N GLY A 66 5.62 -0.87 -17.86
CA GLY A 66 6.67 -0.18 -18.62
C GLY A 66 7.47 -1.07 -19.58
N ARG A 67 7.23 -2.39 -19.64
CA ARG A 67 7.83 -3.24 -20.69
C ARG A 67 7.19 -2.92 -22.03
N PRO A 68 7.97 -2.61 -23.08
CA PRO A 68 7.42 -2.58 -24.43
C PRO A 68 6.82 -3.96 -24.73
N ARG A 69 5.54 -4.01 -25.14
CA ARG A 69 4.99 -5.20 -25.77
C ARG A 69 5.90 -5.50 -26.97
N LYS A 70 6.59 -6.65 -26.94
CA LYS A 70 7.19 -7.20 -28.17
C LYS A 70 6.00 -7.56 -29.06
N VAL A 71 5.68 -6.66 -29.99
CA VAL A 71 4.90 -6.96 -31.19
C VAL A 71 5.93 -7.12 -32.30
#